data_AF-A0A661Q5Y9-F1
#
_entry.id   AF-A0A661Q5Y9-F1
#
_cell.length_a   1.000
_cell.length_b   1.000
_cell.length_c   1.000
_cell.angle_alpha   90.00
_cell.angle_beta   90.00
_cell.angle_gamma   90.00
#
_symmetry.space_group_name_H-M   'P 1'
#
loop_
_entity.id
_entity.type
_entity.pdbx_description
1 polymer ?
#
loop_
_entity_poly.entity_id
_entity_poly.type
_entity_poly.pdbx_seq_one_letter_code
_entity_poly.pdbx_strand_id
1 'polypeptide(L)'
;MIVNFLTYLRERPSFLKWLFLAYLAFALIFDFFADRHHAHFWGDHLVGFWAAFGLVGCLAMIVFCKGLSHVWLERDKDHYDK
;
A
#
# COMPACT_ATOMS: atom_id res chain seq x y z
N MET A 1 17.66 15.43 -12.92
CA MET A 1 16.21 15.67 -13.10
C MET A 1 15.36 14.75 -12.22
N ILE A 2 15.52 13.42 -12.28
CA ILE A 2 14.82 12.46 -11.39
C ILE A 2 15.04 12.74 -9.89
N VAL A 3 16.27 13.06 -9.49
CA VAL A 3 16.60 13.32 -8.08
C VAL A 3 15.83 14.54 -7.52
N ASN A 4 15.71 15.61 -8.32
CA ASN A 4 14.96 16.82 -7.96
C ASN A 4 13.46 16.56 -7.83
N PHE A 5 12.93 15.64 -8.63
CA PHE A 5 11.53 15.23 -8.54
C PHE A 5 11.27 14.41 -7.27
N LEU A 6 12.19 13.49 -6.92
CA LEU A 6 12.10 12.70 -5.69
C LEU A 6 12.22 13.57 -4.44
N THR A 7 13.11 14.57 -4.43
CA THR A 7 13.23 15.52 -3.31
C THR A 7 11.96 16.36 -3.16
N TYR A 8 11.38 16.83 -4.27
CA TYR A 8 10.11 17.56 -4.25
C TYR A 8 8.96 16.76 -3.62
N LEU A 9 8.79 15.49 -4.03
CA LEU A 9 7.78 14.61 -3.44
C LEU A 9 8.05 14.32 -1.96
N ARG A 10 9.32 14.15 -1.58
CA ARG A 10 9.73 13.92 -0.18
C ARG A 10 9.45 15.13 0.72
N GLU A 11 9.62 16.35 0.21
CA GLU A 11 9.35 17.60 0.94
C GLU A 11 7.85 17.88 1.13
N ARG A 12 6.96 17.18 0.39
CA ARG A 12 5.51 17.35 0.45
C ARG A 12 4.77 16.08 0.90
N PRO A 13 5.07 15.51 2.08
CA PRO A 13 4.47 14.25 2.52
C PRO A 13 2.96 14.36 2.75
N SER A 14 2.46 15.55 3.13
CA SER A 14 1.02 15.80 3.29
C SER A 14 0.26 15.65 1.96
N PHE A 15 0.83 16.14 0.85
CA PHE A 15 0.23 16.01 -0.47
C PHE A 15 0.12 14.55 -0.90
N LEU A 16 1.19 13.76 -0.72
CA LEU A 16 1.17 12.33 -1.04
C LEU A 16 0.15 11.57 -0.18
N LYS A 17 0.04 11.90 1.11
CA LYS A 17 -0.97 11.30 2.01
C LYS A 17 -2.38 11.59 1.52
N TRP A 18 -2.67 12.84 1.14
CA TRP A 18 -3.98 13.20 0.60
C TRP A 18 -4.26 12.53 -0.73
N LEU A 19 -3.29 12.44 -1.62
CA LEU A 19 -3.42 11.74 -2.90
C LEU A 19 -3.74 10.26 -2.66
N PHE A 20 -3.01 9.60 -1.75
CA PHE A 20 -3.29 8.21 -1.37
C PHE A 20 -4.69 8.03 -0.78
N LEU A 21 -5.10 8.89 0.15
CA LEU A 21 -6.45 8.86 0.71
C LEU A 21 -7.53 9.11 -0.34
N ALA A 22 -7.29 10.02 -1.28
CA ALA A 22 -8.20 10.29 -2.39
C ALA A 22 -8.33 9.07 -3.31
N TYR A 23 -7.24 8.35 -3.57
CA TYR A 23 -7.26 7.10 -4.32
C TYR A 23 -8.04 5.99 -3.60
N LEU A 24 -7.89 5.84 -2.28
CA LEU A 24 -8.68 4.90 -1.50
C LEU A 24 -10.18 5.24 -1.53
N ALA A 25 -10.53 6.52 -1.39
CA ALA A 25 -11.91 6.98 -1.50
C ALA A 25 -12.48 6.71 -2.91
N PHE A 26 -11.69 6.99 -3.95
CA PHE A 26 -12.06 6.68 -5.33
C PHE A 26 -12.31 5.18 -5.54
N ALA A 27 -11.45 4.31 -5.01
CA ALA A 27 -11.65 2.86 -5.10
C ALA A 27 -12.95 2.40 -4.44
N LEU A 28 -13.33 2.98 -3.30
CA LEU A 28 -14.61 2.69 -2.63
C LEU A 28 -15.81 3.19 -3.42
N ILE A 29 -15.72 4.40 -3.97
CA ILE A 29 -16.80 4.96 -4.83
C ILE A 29 -16.95 4.08 -6.07
N PHE A 30 -15.84 3.68 -6.70
CA PHE A 30 -15.88 2.81 -7.87
C PHE A 30 -16.53 1.45 -7.56
N ASP A 31 -16.20 0.84 -6.41
CA ASP A 31 -16.81 -0.43 -5.97
C ASP A 31 -18.33 -0.30 -5.74
N PHE A 32 -18.82 0.88 -5.34
CA PHE A 32 -20.25 1.14 -5.20
C PHE A 32 -20.99 1.19 -6.55
N PHE A 33 -20.33 1.68 -7.61
CA PHE A 33 -20.91 1.76 -8.95
C PHE A 33 -20.74 0.46 -9.75
N ALA A 34 -19.84 -0.43 -9.33
CA ALA A 34 -19.58 -1.68 -10.02
C ALA A 34 -20.75 -2.67 -9.82
N ASP A 35 -21.39 -3.06 -10.93
CA ASP A 35 -22.48 -4.04 -10.92
C ASP A 35 -21.99 -5.43 -10.48
N ARG A 36 -22.65 -5.99 -9.47
CA ARG A 36 -22.32 -7.29 -8.88
C ARG A 36 -23.06 -8.41 -9.59
N HIS A 37 -22.59 -8.78 -10.78
CA HIS A 37 -23.11 -9.95 -11.48
C HIS A 37 -22.59 -11.23 -10.81
N HIS A 38 -23.47 -11.91 -10.07
CA HIS A 38 -23.26 -13.20 -9.39
C HIS A 38 -22.13 -13.23 -8.35
N ALA A 39 -22.46 -12.95 -7.09
CA ALA A 39 -21.54 -13.10 -5.98
C ALA A 39 -21.15 -14.59 -5.79
N HIS A 40 -19.96 -14.96 -6.26
CA HIS A 40 -19.38 -16.29 -6.05
C HIS A 40 -18.69 -16.40 -4.69
N PHE A 41 -18.21 -15.27 -4.16
CA PHE A 41 -17.52 -15.20 -2.89
C PHE A 41 -18.32 -14.38 -1.87
N TRP A 42 -18.24 -14.76 -0.59
CA TRP A 42 -18.88 -14.01 0.48
C TRP A 42 -18.38 -12.56 0.47
N GLY A 43 -17.09 -12.25 0.36
CA GLY A 43 -16.63 -10.85 0.27
C GLY A 43 -17.29 -9.99 -0.83
N ASP A 44 -17.79 -10.60 -1.92
CA ASP A 44 -18.39 -9.88 -3.05
C ASP A 44 -19.78 -9.31 -2.74
N HIS A 45 -20.44 -9.66 -1.63
CA HIS A 45 -21.68 -8.97 -1.22
C HIS A 45 -21.41 -7.75 -0.35
N LEU A 46 -20.17 -7.51 0.09
CA LEU A 46 -19.85 -6.41 1.00
C LEU A 46 -19.15 -5.28 0.25
N VAL A 47 -19.79 -4.11 0.13
CA VAL A 47 -19.20 -2.96 -0.59
C VAL A 47 -17.89 -2.54 0.09
N GLY A 48 -16.85 -2.36 -0.70
CA GLY A 48 -15.51 -1.98 -0.24
C GLY A 48 -14.65 -3.13 0.28
N PHE A 49 -15.13 -4.38 0.19
CA PHE A 49 -14.36 -5.56 0.64
C PHE A 49 -13.00 -5.65 -0.04
N TRP A 50 -12.96 -5.52 -1.37
CA TRP A 50 -11.73 -5.65 -2.14
C TRP A 50 -10.74 -4.51 -1.87
N ALA A 51 -11.24 -3.29 -1.64
CA ALA A 51 -10.41 -2.16 -1.24
C ALA A 51 -9.77 -2.40 0.15
N ALA A 52 -10.55 -2.89 1.11
CA ALA A 52 -10.06 -3.25 2.43
C ALA A 52 -9.08 -4.42 2.38
N PHE A 53 -9.39 -5.47 1.63
CA PHE A 53 -8.52 -6.62 1.44
C PHE A 53 -7.18 -6.23 0.82
N GLY A 54 -7.18 -5.39 -0.22
CA GLY A 54 -5.95 -4.86 -0.82
C GLY A 54 -5.12 -4.02 0.15
N LEU A 55 -5.77 -3.17 0.95
CA LEU A 55 -5.10 -2.36 1.98
C LEU A 55 -4.44 -3.25 3.04
N VAL A 56 -5.19 -4.19 3.61
CA VAL A 56 -4.69 -5.12 4.64
C VAL A 56 -3.58 -6.00 4.06
N GLY A 57 -3.76 -6.52 2.84
CA GLY A 57 -2.75 -7.33 2.16
C GLY A 57 -1.45 -6.57 1.92
N CYS A 58 -1.53 -5.30 1.52
CA CYS A 58 -0.36 -4.43 1.36
C CYS A 58 0.36 -4.22 2.70
N LEU A 59 -0.36 -3.87 3.77
CA LEU A 59 0.22 -3.69 5.10
C LEU A 59 0.85 -4.98 5.64
N ALA A 60 0.16 -6.11 5.48
CA ALA A 60 0.67 -7.42 5.87
C ALA A 60 1.95 -7.77 5.11
N MET A 61 2.00 -7.50 3.81
CA MET A 61 3.19 -7.69 2.99
C MET A 61 4.35 -6.80 3.44
N ILE A 62 4.10 -5.53 3.78
CA ILE A 62 5.14 -4.63 4.32
C ILE A 62 5.73 -5.20 5.60
N VAL A 63 4.88 -5.65 6.54
CA VAL A 63 5.32 -6.24 7.81
C VAL A 63 6.11 -7.51 7.57
N PHE A 64 5.62 -8.40 6.69
CA PHE A 64 6.29 -9.64 6.34
C PHE A 64 7.67 -9.38 5.72
N CYS A 65 7.77 -8.49 4.75
CA CYS A 65 9.03 -8.11 4.11
C CYS A 65 10.01 -7.45 5.09
N LYS A 66 9.52 -6.58 5.99
CA LYS A 66 10.35 -6.00 7.06
C LYS A 66 10.86 -7.08 8.01
N GLY A 67 10.01 -8.04 8.40
CA GLY A 67 10.40 -9.16 9.24
C GLY A 67 11.49 -10.01 8.60
N LEU A 68 11.30 -10.41 7.33
CA LEU A 68 12.32 -11.13 6.57
C LEU A 68 13.62 -10.34 6.45
N SER A 69 13.53 -9.03 6.21
CA SER A 69 14.71 -8.16 6.14
C SER A 69 15.51 -8.21 7.44
N HIS A 70 14.87 -8.03 8.60
CA HIS A 70 15.57 -8.04 9.89
C HIS A 70 16.14 -9.41 10.27
N VAL A 71 15.46 -10.50 9.93
CA VAL A 71 15.88 -11.85 10.34
C VAL A 71 17.02 -12.39 9.47
N TRP A 72 17.01 -12.10 8.17
CA TRP A 72 17.91 -12.78 7.22
C TRP A 72 18.78 -11.84 6.38
N LEU A 73 18.28 -10.67 6.02
CA LEU A 73 18.91 -9.81 5.02
C LEU A 73 19.73 -8.67 5.62
N GLU A 74 19.44 -8.24 6.85
CA GLU A 74 20.16 -7.16 7.50
C GLU A 74 21.58 -7.64 7.85
N ARG A 75 22.56 -7.05 7.16
CA ARG A 75 23.98 -7.22 7.48
C ARG A 75 24.34 -6.34 8.65
N ASP A 76 25.22 -6.87 9.49
CA ASP A 76 25.79 -6.14 10.62
C ASP A 76 26.46 -4.84 10.16
N LYS A 77 26.37 -3.79 10.98
CA LYS A 77 26.83 -2.44 10.62
C LYS A 77 28.34 -2.40 10.40
N ASP A 78 29.09 -3.33 11.00
CA ASP A 78 30.56 -3.42 10.89
C ASP A 78 31.03 -4.09 9.57
N HIS A 79 30.16 -4.27 8.57
CA HIS A 79 30.54 -4.91 7.31
C HIS A 79 31.54 -4.09 6.48
N TYR A 80 31.52 -2.75 6.61
CA TYR A 80 32.40 -1.84 5.88
C TYR A 80 33.57 -1.30 6.72
N ASP A 81 33.57 -1.59 8.03
CA ASP A 81 34.64 -1.20 8.96
C ASP A 81 35.76 -2.27 9.05
N LYS A 82 35.74 -3.27 8.16
CA LYS A 82 36.76 -4.32 8.02
C LYS A 82 37.36 -4.31 6.62
#